data_AF-A0A484MBP5-F1
#
_entry.id   AF-A0A484MBP5-F1
#
_cell.length_a   1.000
_cell.length_b   1.000
_cell.length_c   1.000
_cell.angle_alpha   90.00
_cell.angle_beta   90.00
_cell.angle_gamma   90.00
#
_symmetry.space_group_name_H-M   'P 1'
#
loop_
_entity.id
_entity.type
_entity.pdbx_description
1 polymer ?
#
loop_
_entity_poly.entity_id
_entity_poly.type
_entity_poly.pdbx_seq_one_letter_code
_entity_poly.pdbx_strand_id
1 'polypeptide(L)'
;MLAVPPPPLPHLSATSSYPKYPLRRFVWTRRAGLGFSYSSHRTAPLPPAAVRDEDGFTKHSSYVFQLNPAEEEALTEYGIEKISAIYQNKPFVVLRRLFQIVSTLGKWFSLRHADTVFERVDEMFKIRAEELRKILVQLGPAYVKIAQAVSSRPDLIPPSYLDELSLLQDQITPFPNEVAFGTIEQELGLPLDVLFSEISPEPVAAASLGQVYQARLRSNGQKVAVKVQRPGVQAAISLDILILRFLAGLVRKAGKFNTDLQAVVDEWASSLFWAIQLNAGDGL
;
A
#
# COMPACT_ATOMS: atom_id res chain seq x y z
N MET A 1 -51.74 16.28 45.90
CA MET A 1 -50.77 15.20 45.60
C MET A 1 -49.59 15.82 44.88
N LEU A 2 -48.39 15.74 45.47
CA LEU A 2 -47.14 16.28 44.93
C LEU A 2 -46.28 15.12 44.44
N ALA A 3 -45.64 15.28 43.28
CA ALA A 3 -44.59 14.39 42.79
C ALA A 3 -43.29 15.18 42.63
N VAL A 4 -42.18 14.59 43.06
CA VAL A 4 -40.90 15.27 43.33
C VAL A 4 -39.95 15.10 42.12
N PRO A 5 -39.21 16.14 41.70
CA PRO A 5 -38.21 16.02 40.64
C PRO A 5 -36.96 15.22 41.10
N PRO A 6 -36.24 14.56 40.18
CA PRO A 6 -35.04 13.78 40.52
C PRO A 6 -33.87 14.68 40.99
N PRO A 7 -32.93 14.15 41.80
CA PRO A 7 -31.83 14.92 42.36
C PRO A 7 -30.77 15.29 41.30
N PRO A 8 -30.02 16.40 41.50
CA PRO A 8 -28.93 16.78 40.63
C PRO A 8 -27.74 15.82 40.79
N LEU A 9 -27.07 15.50 39.67
CA LEU A 9 -25.83 14.72 39.66
C LEU A 9 -24.68 15.51 40.32
N PRO A 10 -23.78 14.85 41.08
CA PRO A 10 -22.71 15.54 41.78
C PRO A 10 -21.66 16.12 40.82
N HIS A 11 -21.21 17.34 41.12
CA HIS A 11 -20.10 17.98 40.44
C HIS A 11 -18.79 17.25 40.78
N LEU A 12 -18.17 16.61 39.79
CA LEU A 12 -16.80 16.12 39.88
C LEU A 12 -15.86 17.02 39.09
N SER A 13 -14.93 17.63 39.81
CA SER A 13 -13.91 18.53 39.28
C SER A 13 -13.02 17.85 38.24
N ALA A 14 -12.59 18.60 37.24
CA ALA A 14 -11.78 18.08 36.15
C ALA A 14 -10.34 17.72 36.60
N THR A 15 -9.95 16.46 36.39
CA THR A 15 -8.57 16.03 36.14
C THR A 15 -8.60 14.68 35.41
N SER A 16 -8.88 14.72 34.11
CA SER A 16 -8.75 13.54 33.23
C SER A 16 -7.61 13.77 32.25
N SER A 17 -6.41 13.32 32.64
CA SER A 17 -5.21 13.41 31.82
C SER A 17 -5.15 12.23 30.85
N TYR A 18 -6.02 12.24 29.84
CA TYR A 18 -5.82 11.44 28.64
C TYR A 18 -4.89 12.20 27.68
N PRO A 19 -3.86 11.55 27.12
CA PRO A 19 -3.02 12.19 26.11
C PRO A 19 -3.87 12.56 24.89
N LYS A 20 -3.88 13.86 24.57
CA LYS A 20 -4.47 14.36 23.31
C LYS A 20 -3.59 13.94 22.15
N TYR A 21 -3.84 12.75 21.60
CA TYR A 21 -3.28 12.39 20.30
C TYR A 21 -3.82 13.35 19.22
N PRO A 22 -2.97 13.85 18.30
CA PRO A 22 -3.44 14.69 17.23
C PRO A 22 -4.27 13.86 16.25
N LEU A 23 -5.60 14.06 16.26
CA LEU A 23 -6.50 13.57 15.22
C LEU A 23 -5.97 13.98 13.85
N ARG A 24 -5.48 13.01 13.06
CA ARG A 24 -5.04 13.24 11.68
C ARG A 24 -5.58 12.16 10.75
N ARG A 25 -6.14 12.64 9.64
CA ARG A 25 -6.67 11.90 8.48
C ARG A 25 -7.84 10.97 8.79
N PHE A 26 -9.07 11.44 8.52
CA PHE A 26 -10.25 10.70 7.97
C PHE A 26 -11.55 11.54 8.10
N VAL A 27 -11.70 12.66 7.34
CA VAL A 27 -12.94 13.50 7.22
C VAL A 27 -12.93 14.31 5.89
N TRP A 28 -14.04 14.73 5.25
CA TRP A 28 -15.14 13.98 4.59
C TRP A 28 -15.95 14.87 3.58
N THR A 29 -15.89 14.58 2.26
CA THR A 29 -16.74 15.15 1.16
C THR A 29 -16.53 16.64 0.81
N ARG A 30 -16.81 17.17 -0.40
CA ARG A 30 -18.03 17.09 -1.25
C ARG A 30 -17.75 17.60 -2.68
N ARG A 31 -18.51 17.14 -3.69
CA ARG A 31 -18.92 18.01 -4.81
C ARG A 31 -20.42 17.88 -5.06
N ALA A 32 -21.13 19.01 -5.02
CA ALA A 32 -22.52 19.12 -5.42
C ALA A 32 -22.58 20.00 -6.67
N GLY A 33 -23.46 19.65 -7.63
CA GLY A 33 -23.70 20.49 -8.80
C GLY A 33 -22.64 20.40 -9.90
N LEU A 34 -22.39 19.20 -10.41
CA LEU A 34 -21.99 18.95 -11.81
C LEU A 34 -22.31 17.48 -12.10
N GLY A 35 -23.06 17.23 -13.18
CA GLY A 35 -23.46 15.87 -13.54
C GLY A 35 -22.25 15.05 -13.98
N PHE A 36 -21.74 14.18 -13.10
CA PHE A 36 -20.86 13.11 -13.53
C PHE A 36 -21.68 12.13 -14.36
N SER A 37 -21.61 12.30 -15.68
CA SER A 37 -22.00 11.24 -16.62
C SER A 37 -21.05 10.06 -16.37
N TYR A 38 -21.57 9.04 -15.69
CA TYR A 38 -20.84 7.82 -15.44
C TYR A 38 -20.76 7.06 -16.78
N SER A 39 -19.70 7.30 -17.56
CA SER A 39 -19.41 6.45 -18.72
C SER A 39 -19.36 5.01 -18.24
N SER A 40 -20.24 4.18 -18.80
CA SER A 40 -20.58 2.85 -18.32
C SER A 40 -19.52 1.80 -18.67
N HIS A 41 -18.27 2.06 -18.32
CA HIS A 41 -17.30 1.01 -18.10
C HIS A 41 -17.82 0.15 -16.94
N ARG A 42 -18.33 -1.04 -17.28
CA ARG A 42 -18.76 -2.04 -16.31
C ARG A 42 -17.59 -2.37 -15.39
N THR A 43 -17.60 -1.83 -14.18
CA THR A 43 -16.85 -2.43 -13.08
C THR A 43 -17.43 -3.81 -12.85
N ALA A 44 -16.71 -4.84 -13.28
CA ALA A 44 -17.06 -6.19 -12.91
C ALA A 44 -17.03 -6.27 -11.38
N PRO A 45 -18.07 -6.86 -10.73
CA PRO A 45 -17.98 -7.12 -9.29
C PRO A 45 -16.76 -8.00 -9.03
N LEU A 46 -16.12 -7.81 -7.88
CA LEU A 46 -15.04 -8.69 -7.43
C LEU A 46 -15.47 -10.16 -7.54
N PRO A 47 -14.56 -11.07 -7.92
CA PRO A 47 -14.88 -12.49 -7.93
C PRO A 47 -15.39 -12.91 -6.54
N PRO A 48 -16.41 -13.80 -6.47
CA PRO A 48 -17.02 -14.17 -5.20
C PRO A 48 -15.97 -14.77 -4.25
N ALA A 49 -16.16 -14.55 -2.94
CA ALA A 49 -15.20 -14.85 -1.87
C ALA A 49 -14.69 -16.31 -1.76
N ALA A 50 -15.15 -17.21 -2.63
CA ALA A 50 -14.73 -18.60 -2.74
C ALA A 50 -13.39 -18.80 -3.48
N VAL A 51 -12.88 -17.81 -4.22
CA VAL A 51 -11.53 -17.84 -4.83
C VAL A 51 -10.70 -16.68 -4.29
N ARG A 52 -10.42 -16.73 -2.99
CA ARG A 52 -9.42 -15.87 -2.35
C ARG A 52 -8.05 -16.48 -2.62
N ASP A 53 -7.39 -16.03 -3.69
CA ASP A 53 -5.92 -16.11 -3.76
C ASP A 53 -5.35 -15.50 -2.47
N GLU A 54 -4.32 -16.09 -1.89
CA GLU A 54 -3.72 -15.52 -0.69
C GLU A 54 -3.02 -14.19 -1.01
N ASP A 55 -3.15 -13.21 -0.11
CA ASP A 55 -2.49 -11.92 -0.21
C ASP A 55 -0.96 -12.07 -0.12
N GLY A 56 -0.33 -12.27 -1.28
CA GLY A 56 1.08 -12.60 -1.42
C GLY A 56 2.00 -11.57 -0.74
N PHE A 57 1.65 -10.28 -0.76
CA PHE A 57 2.44 -9.25 -0.08
C PHE A 57 2.50 -9.49 1.44
N THR A 58 1.35 -9.64 2.10
CA THR A 58 1.31 -9.85 3.56
C THR A 58 1.95 -11.18 3.94
N LYS A 59 1.67 -12.25 3.18
CA LYS A 59 2.31 -13.57 3.35
C LYS A 59 3.84 -13.49 3.31
N HIS A 60 4.39 -12.69 2.39
CA HIS A 60 5.83 -12.63 2.16
C HIS A 60 6.56 -11.44 2.79
N SER A 61 5.85 -10.48 3.39
CA SER A 61 6.45 -9.24 3.92
C SER A 61 6.03 -8.87 5.36
N SER A 62 5.11 -9.62 5.98
CA SER A 62 4.62 -9.36 7.35
C SER A 62 5.71 -9.18 8.42
N TYR A 63 6.86 -9.84 8.27
CA TYR A 63 8.02 -9.69 9.17
C TYR A 63 8.64 -8.28 9.17
N VAL A 64 8.33 -7.45 8.16
CA VAL A 64 8.84 -6.07 8.02
C VAL A 64 7.96 -5.07 8.79
N PHE A 65 6.71 -5.44 9.11
CA PHE A 65 5.69 -4.50 9.59
C PHE A 65 5.86 -4.10 11.07
N GLN A 66 6.85 -4.66 11.76
CA GLN A 66 7.11 -4.42 13.19
C GLN A 66 7.87 -3.10 13.39
N LEU A 67 7.10 -2.02 13.48
CA LEU A 67 7.55 -0.70 13.87
C LEU A 67 7.00 -0.33 15.25
N ASN A 68 7.69 0.57 15.95
CA ASN A 68 7.12 1.28 17.09
C ASN A 68 6.52 2.64 16.65
N PRO A 69 5.66 3.30 17.45
CA PRO A 69 4.96 4.51 17.03
C PRO A 69 5.87 5.66 16.57
N ALA A 70 7.08 5.80 17.15
CA ALA A 70 8.03 6.83 16.74
C ALA A 70 8.71 6.50 15.39
N GLU A 71 8.90 5.21 15.09
CA GLU A 71 9.36 4.76 13.76
C GLU A 71 8.26 4.95 12.70
N GLU A 72 6.99 4.68 13.03
CA GLU A 72 5.85 4.92 12.14
C GLU A 72 5.71 6.41 11.80
N GLU A 73 5.73 7.28 12.81
CA GLU A 73 5.71 8.74 12.63
C GLU A 73 6.88 9.21 11.76
N ALA A 74 8.10 8.75 12.06
CA ALA A 74 9.31 9.10 11.31
C ALA A 74 9.25 8.71 9.82
N LEU A 75 8.53 7.64 9.47
CA LEU A 75 8.32 7.17 8.09
C LEU A 75 7.10 7.81 7.39
N THR A 76 6.42 8.79 8.00
CA THR A 76 5.24 9.42 7.36
C THR A 76 5.61 10.20 6.10
N GLU A 77 6.79 10.81 6.09
CA GLU A 77 7.35 11.59 4.99
C GLU A 77 8.63 10.96 4.48
N TYR A 78 8.94 11.16 3.20
CA TYR A 78 10.19 10.63 2.66
C TYR A 78 11.40 11.33 3.26
N GLY A 79 12.35 10.54 3.76
CA GLY A 79 13.62 11.04 4.27
C GLY A 79 14.61 9.91 4.45
N ILE A 80 15.57 9.80 3.51
CA ILE A 80 16.52 8.68 3.49
C ILE A 80 17.31 8.55 4.80
N GLU A 81 17.65 9.66 5.45
CA GLU A 81 18.34 9.65 6.75
C GLU A 81 17.49 9.03 7.86
N LYS A 82 16.17 9.33 7.90
CA LYS A 82 15.24 8.73 8.88
C LYS A 82 15.10 7.22 8.64
N ILE A 83 14.89 6.83 7.37
CA ILE A 83 14.80 5.42 6.94
C ILE A 83 16.08 4.67 7.32
N SER A 84 17.24 5.25 7.02
CA SER A 84 18.56 4.69 7.33
C SER A 84 18.76 4.51 8.83
N ALA A 85 18.45 5.51 9.65
CA ALA A 85 18.58 5.44 11.11
C ALA A 85 17.73 4.32 11.75
N ILE A 86 16.51 4.08 11.22
CA ILE A 86 15.66 2.97 11.67
C ILE A 86 16.28 1.63 11.31
N TYR A 87 16.65 1.43 10.04
CA TYR A 87 17.07 0.11 9.54
C TYR A 87 18.54 -0.25 9.83
N GLN A 88 19.40 0.71 10.15
CA GLN A 88 20.74 0.46 10.71
C GLN A 88 20.66 -0.39 11.99
N ASN A 89 19.63 -0.17 12.81
CA ASN A 89 19.38 -0.94 14.03
C ASN A 89 18.66 -2.28 13.79
N LYS A 90 18.26 -2.57 12.54
CA LYS A 90 17.51 -3.78 12.15
C LYS A 90 18.23 -4.58 11.04
N PRO A 91 19.56 -4.86 11.13
CA PRO A 91 20.35 -5.41 10.03
C PRO A 91 19.87 -6.77 9.51
N PHE A 92 19.34 -7.63 10.40
CA PHE A 92 18.75 -8.92 9.99
C PHE A 92 17.49 -8.76 9.14
N VAL A 93 16.69 -7.71 9.37
CA VAL A 93 15.49 -7.41 8.55
C VAL A 93 15.94 -6.97 7.15
N VAL A 94 16.94 -6.09 7.07
CA VAL A 94 17.54 -5.63 5.81
C VAL A 94 18.14 -6.79 5.03
N LEU A 95 18.96 -7.63 5.67
CA LEU A 95 19.60 -8.78 5.02
C LEU A 95 18.59 -9.81 4.54
N ARG A 96 17.57 -10.12 5.36
CA ARG A 96 16.47 -11.03 4.97
C ARG A 96 15.70 -10.50 3.76
N ARG A 97 15.40 -9.19 3.74
CA ARG A 97 14.68 -8.56 2.62
C ARG A 97 15.53 -8.51 1.36
N LEU A 98 16.80 -8.13 1.46
CA LEU A 98 17.75 -8.17 0.35
C LEU A 98 17.87 -9.60 -0.23
N PHE A 99 18.01 -10.61 0.63
CA PHE A 99 18.05 -12.01 0.19
C PHE A 99 16.75 -12.44 -0.49
N GLN A 100 15.58 -12.05 0.04
CA GLN A 100 14.28 -12.32 -0.60
C GLN A 100 14.19 -11.71 -2.01
N ILE A 101 14.58 -10.45 -2.17
CA ILE A 101 14.58 -9.75 -3.47
C ILE A 101 15.53 -10.45 -4.45
N VAL A 102 16.78 -10.68 -4.04
CA VAL A 102 17.83 -11.28 -4.86
C VAL A 102 17.52 -12.73 -5.23
N SER A 103 16.99 -13.54 -4.31
CA SER A 103 16.64 -14.94 -4.60
C SER A 103 15.43 -15.07 -5.53
N THR A 104 14.42 -14.21 -5.36
CA THR A 104 13.21 -14.24 -6.18
C THR A 104 13.49 -13.78 -7.61
N LEU A 105 14.15 -12.64 -7.78
CA LEU A 105 14.56 -12.14 -9.10
C LEU A 105 15.65 -13.02 -9.72
N GLY A 106 16.62 -13.47 -8.91
CA GLY A 106 17.71 -14.35 -9.36
C GLY A 106 17.21 -15.66 -9.94
N LYS A 107 16.22 -16.32 -9.30
CA LYS A 107 15.56 -17.51 -9.84
C LYS A 107 14.94 -17.23 -11.21
N TRP A 108 14.23 -16.11 -11.36
CA TRP A 108 13.62 -15.72 -12.63
C TRP A 108 14.66 -15.45 -13.72
N PHE A 109 15.76 -14.75 -13.40
CA PHE A 109 16.88 -14.53 -14.31
C PHE A 109 17.57 -15.85 -14.72
N SER A 110 17.79 -16.78 -13.79
CA SER A 110 18.36 -18.11 -14.10
C SER A 110 17.46 -18.92 -15.02
N LEU A 111 16.15 -18.90 -14.81
CA LEU A 111 15.17 -19.54 -15.68
C LEU A 111 15.14 -18.89 -17.07
N ARG A 112 15.09 -17.56 -17.13
CA ARG A 112 15.14 -16.79 -18.39
C ARG A 112 16.45 -17.00 -19.15
N HIS A 113 17.58 -17.20 -18.46
CA HIS A 113 18.86 -17.54 -19.06
C HIS A 113 18.86 -18.97 -19.60
N ALA A 114 18.29 -19.93 -18.86
CA ALA A 114 18.12 -21.31 -19.35
C ALA A 114 17.26 -21.34 -20.62
N ASP A 115 16.18 -20.57 -20.71
CA ASP A 115 15.38 -20.47 -21.95
C ASP A 115 16.20 -19.97 -23.15
N THR A 116 17.20 -19.10 -22.93
CA THR A 116 18.15 -18.68 -23.97
C THR A 116 19.08 -19.82 -24.38
N VAL A 117 19.62 -20.56 -23.42
CA VAL A 117 20.52 -21.70 -23.67
C VAL A 117 19.82 -22.86 -24.39
N PHE A 118 18.52 -23.04 -24.14
CA PHE A 118 17.70 -24.06 -24.80
C PHE A 118 16.94 -23.56 -26.04
N GLU A 119 17.21 -22.33 -26.52
CA GLU A 119 16.57 -21.71 -27.70
C GLU A 119 15.03 -21.59 -27.63
N ARG A 120 14.45 -21.58 -26.41
CA ARG A 120 13.00 -21.52 -26.15
C ARG A 120 12.50 -20.15 -25.70
N VAL A 121 13.26 -19.10 -26.03
CA VAL A 121 12.99 -17.72 -25.60
C VAL A 121 11.60 -17.25 -26.03
N ASP A 122 11.24 -17.48 -27.28
CA ASP A 122 9.99 -16.98 -27.86
C ASP A 122 8.76 -17.77 -27.35
N GLU A 123 8.90 -19.09 -27.15
CA GLU A 123 7.88 -19.93 -26.52
C GLU A 123 7.58 -19.47 -25.08
N MET A 124 8.65 -19.29 -24.30
CA MET A 124 8.55 -19.00 -22.86
C MET A 124 8.28 -17.51 -22.58
N PHE A 125 8.34 -16.63 -23.59
CA PHE A 125 8.31 -15.18 -23.41
C PHE A 125 7.11 -14.68 -22.60
N LYS A 126 5.90 -15.15 -22.95
CA LYS A 126 4.65 -14.82 -22.25
C LYS A 126 4.62 -15.36 -20.82
N ILE A 127 5.10 -16.60 -20.64
CA ILE A 127 5.19 -17.24 -19.32
C ILE A 127 6.14 -16.45 -18.40
N ARG A 128 7.29 -16.01 -18.91
CA ARG A 128 8.24 -15.19 -18.14
C ARG A 128 7.71 -13.79 -17.82
N ALA A 129 6.91 -13.20 -18.70
CA ALA A 129 6.21 -11.94 -18.42
C ALA A 129 5.18 -12.10 -17.28
N GLU A 130 4.36 -13.16 -17.31
CA GLU A 130 3.39 -13.46 -16.25
C GLU A 130 4.07 -13.81 -14.91
N GLU A 131 5.16 -14.59 -14.95
CA GLU A 131 5.99 -14.86 -13.77
C GLU A 131 6.58 -13.58 -13.18
N LEU A 132 7.09 -12.66 -14.02
CA LEU A 132 7.62 -11.38 -13.54
C LEU A 132 6.52 -10.53 -12.89
N ARG A 133 5.32 -10.46 -13.49
CA ARG A 133 4.15 -9.79 -12.90
C ARG A 133 3.84 -10.34 -11.51
N LYS A 134 3.75 -11.67 -11.37
CA LYS A 134 3.50 -12.36 -10.08
C LYS A 134 4.60 -12.05 -9.05
N ILE A 135 5.87 -12.06 -9.46
CA ILE A 135 7.01 -11.70 -8.60
C ILE A 135 6.90 -10.25 -8.12
N LEU A 136 6.55 -9.30 -8.98
CA LEU A 136 6.43 -7.89 -8.60
C LEU A 136 5.29 -7.65 -7.59
N VAL A 137 4.16 -8.35 -7.74
CA VAL A 137 3.07 -8.36 -6.74
C VAL A 137 3.54 -8.98 -5.41
N GLN A 138 4.27 -10.10 -5.46
CA GLN A 138 4.78 -10.81 -4.28
C GLN A 138 5.81 -9.98 -3.51
N LEU A 139 6.72 -9.30 -4.21
CA LEU A 139 7.67 -8.38 -3.60
C LEU A 139 6.95 -7.17 -2.99
N GLY A 140 5.94 -6.63 -3.68
CA GLY A 140 4.97 -5.73 -3.07
C GLY A 140 4.93 -4.31 -3.65
N PRO A 141 4.34 -3.35 -2.90
CA PRO A 141 3.84 -2.11 -3.50
C PRO A 141 4.91 -1.20 -4.12
N ALA A 142 6.14 -1.18 -3.59
CA ALA A 142 7.27 -0.49 -4.23
C ALA A 142 7.52 -1.04 -5.65
N TYR A 143 7.61 -2.36 -5.80
CA TYR A 143 7.87 -3.03 -7.07
C TYR A 143 6.70 -2.93 -8.05
N VAL A 144 5.45 -3.01 -7.57
CA VAL A 144 4.25 -2.72 -8.38
C VAL A 144 4.28 -1.27 -8.89
N LYS A 145 4.74 -0.30 -8.07
CA LYS A 145 4.83 1.10 -8.47
C LYS A 145 5.99 1.39 -9.44
N ILE A 146 7.11 0.69 -9.32
CA ILE A 146 8.17 0.68 -10.35
C ILE A 146 7.58 0.15 -11.66
N ALA A 147 6.90 -1.01 -11.62
CA ALA A 147 6.33 -1.63 -12.80
C ALA A 147 5.33 -0.73 -13.54
N GLN A 148 4.43 -0.06 -12.82
CA GLN A 148 3.50 0.94 -13.37
C GLN A 148 4.23 2.14 -14.00
N ALA A 149 5.33 2.61 -13.40
CA ALA A 149 6.12 3.71 -13.93
C ALA A 149 6.88 3.31 -15.21
N VAL A 150 7.41 2.09 -15.31
CA VAL A 150 8.07 1.63 -16.55
C VAL A 150 7.04 1.21 -17.62
N SER A 151 5.87 0.66 -17.26
CA SER A 151 4.84 0.30 -18.25
C SER A 151 4.22 1.52 -18.94
N SER A 152 4.28 2.72 -18.34
CA SER A 152 3.93 3.98 -19.02
C SER A 152 4.94 4.41 -20.11
N ARG A 153 6.05 3.70 -20.24
CA ARG A 153 7.12 3.93 -21.22
C ARG A 153 7.31 2.70 -22.14
N PRO A 154 6.49 2.56 -23.20
CA PRO A 154 6.56 1.42 -24.12
C PRO A 154 7.89 1.32 -24.88
N ASP A 155 8.70 2.38 -24.88
CA ASP A 155 10.06 2.39 -25.41
C ASP A 155 11.08 1.57 -24.58
N LEU A 156 10.74 1.23 -23.33
CA LEU A 156 11.66 0.56 -22.38
C LEU A 156 11.42 -0.94 -22.21
N ILE A 157 10.26 -1.46 -22.61
CA ILE A 157 9.82 -2.83 -22.30
C ILE A 157 9.18 -3.49 -23.54
N PRO A 158 9.50 -4.76 -23.85
CA PRO A 158 8.87 -5.48 -24.97
C PRO A 158 7.35 -5.67 -24.82
N PRO A 159 6.57 -5.76 -25.92
CA PRO A 159 5.10 -5.76 -25.88
C PRO A 159 4.46 -6.74 -24.89
N SER A 160 4.82 -8.03 -24.87
CA SER A 160 4.18 -9.00 -23.97
C SER A 160 4.50 -8.78 -22.48
N TYR A 161 5.60 -8.10 -22.17
CA TYR A 161 5.85 -7.64 -20.80
C TYR A 161 5.00 -6.40 -20.49
N LEU A 162 4.82 -5.49 -21.45
CA LEU A 162 3.92 -4.35 -21.27
C LEU A 162 2.47 -4.80 -21.06
N ASP A 163 1.99 -5.80 -21.81
CA ASP A 163 0.65 -6.39 -21.66
C ASP A 163 0.45 -6.90 -20.22
N GLU A 164 1.36 -7.74 -19.72
CA GLU A 164 1.30 -8.26 -18.35
C GLU A 164 1.47 -7.16 -17.29
N LEU A 165 2.43 -6.24 -17.44
CA LEU A 165 2.60 -5.15 -16.46
C LEU A 165 1.41 -4.16 -16.46
N SER A 166 0.65 -4.06 -17.56
CA SER A 166 -0.59 -3.27 -17.60
C SER A 166 -1.67 -3.88 -16.70
N LEU A 167 -1.71 -5.21 -16.54
CA LEU A 167 -2.59 -5.88 -15.57
C LEU A 167 -2.26 -5.54 -14.10
N LEU A 168 -1.13 -4.89 -13.81
CA LEU A 168 -0.84 -4.34 -12.48
C LEU A 168 -1.57 -3.02 -12.20
N GLN A 169 -2.30 -2.47 -13.18
CA GLN A 169 -3.23 -1.36 -12.97
C GLN A 169 -4.61 -1.84 -12.51
N ASP A 170 -4.92 -3.13 -12.71
CA ASP A 170 -6.16 -3.76 -12.27
C ASP A 170 -6.15 -4.12 -10.76
N GLN A 171 -7.32 -4.50 -10.26
CA GLN A 171 -7.56 -4.80 -8.85
C GLN A 171 -6.69 -5.97 -8.37
N ILE A 172 -5.87 -5.74 -7.34
CA ILE A 172 -5.12 -6.82 -6.70
C ILE A 172 -5.93 -7.48 -5.59
N THR A 173 -5.51 -8.68 -5.18
CA THR A 173 -6.05 -9.40 -4.03
C THR A 173 -6.16 -8.51 -2.78
N PRO A 174 -7.36 -8.38 -2.18
CA PRO A 174 -7.53 -7.67 -0.92
C PRO A 174 -6.84 -8.42 0.24
N PHE A 175 -6.36 -7.66 1.24
CA PHE A 175 -5.96 -8.23 2.52
C PHE A 175 -7.20 -8.48 3.40
N PRO A 176 -7.13 -9.30 4.46
CA PRO A 176 -8.32 -9.71 5.22
C PRO A 176 -9.12 -8.53 5.80
N ASN A 177 -10.45 -8.60 5.68
CA ASN A 177 -11.36 -7.53 6.12
C ASN A 177 -11.29 -7.30 7.63
N GLU A 178 -11.01 -8.34 8.41
CA GLU A 178 -10.82 -8.29 9.85
C GLU A 178 -9.65 -7.37 10.22
N VAL A 179 -8.57 -7.39 9.42
CA VAL A 179 -7.43 -6.51 9.61
C VAL A 179 -7.76 -5.09 9.18
N ALA A 180 -8.49 -4.92 8.06
CA ALA A 180 -8.93 -3.59 7.59
C ALA A 180 -9.84 -2.89 8.61
N PHE A 181 -10.80 -3.63 9.15
CA PHE A 181 -11.75 -3.15 10.15
C PHE A 181 -11.06 -2.82 11.47
N GLY A 182 -10.15 -3.68 11.95
CA GLY A 182 -9.31 -3.38 13.12
C GLY A 182 -8.43 -2.14 12.94
N THR A 183 -7.89 -1.89 11.73
CA THR A 183 -7.15 -0.65 11.43
C THR A 183 -8.03 0.59 11.58
N ILE A 184 -9.25 0.57 11.02
CA ILE A 184 -10.19 1.70 11.14
C ILE A 184 -10.51 1.99 12.62
N GLU A 185 -10.81 0.97 13.42
CA GLU A 185 -11.16 1.13 14.84
C GLU A 185 -9.98 1.64 15.67
N GLN A 186 -8.76 1.16 15.38
CA GLN A 186 -7.53 1.60 16.04
C GLN A 186 -7.21 3.07 15.75
N GLU A 187 -7.30 3.50 14.50
CA GLU A 187 -6.94 4.86 14.07
C GLU A 187 -8.00 5.91 14.47
N LEU A 188 -9.29 5.52 14.48
CA LEU A 188 -10.39 6.41 14.86
C LEU A 188 -10.76 6.34 16.35
N GLY A 189 -10.25 5.35 17.09
CA GLY A 189 -10.49 5.15 18.52
C GLY A 189 -11.94 4.80 18.88
N LEU A 190 -12.73 4.34 17.90
CA LEU A 190 -14.16 4.03 18.05
C LEU A 190 -14.53 2.75 17.28
N PRO A 191 -15.42 1.91 17.82
CA PRO A 191 -15.96 0.75 17.09
C PRO A 191 -16.67 1.13 15.79
N LEU A 192 -16.63 0.22 14.80
CA LEU A 192 -17.26 0.43 13.49
C LEU A 192 -18.76 0.68 13.57
N ASP A 193 -19.46 0.03 14.51
CA ASP A 193 -20.90 0.19 14.69
C ASP A 193 -21.26 1.57 15.25
N VAL A 194 -20.39 2.23 16.00
CA VAL A 194 -20.54 3.62 16.45
C VAL A 194 -20.32 4.59 15.29
N LEU A 195 -19.28 4.36 14.49
CA LEU A 195 -18.89 5.20 13.36
C LEU A 195 -19.89 5.14 12.20
N PHE A 196 -20.32 3.94 11.83
CA PHE A 196 -21.10 3.67 10.64
C PHE A 196 -22.45 3.01 10.98
N SER A 197 -23.46 3.36 10.19
CA SER A 197 -24.77 2.70 10.19
C SER A 197 -24.84 1.53 9.21
N GLU A 198 -24.03 1.58 8.15
CA GLU A 198 -23.83 0.52 7.15
C GLU A 198 -22.34 0.56 6.73
N ILE A 199 -21.69 -0.60 6.57
CA ILE A 199 -20.39 -0.74 5.89
C ILE A 199 -20.42 -2.01 5.03
N SER A 200 -19.79 -1.97 3.85
CA SER A 200 -19.77 -3.11 2.93
C SER A 200 -18.91 -4.24 3.54
N PRO A 201 -19.40 -5.51 3.56
CA PRO A 201 -18.67 -6.62 4.17
C PRO A 201 -17.43 -7.04 3.37
N GLU A 202 -17.35 -6.61 2.11
CA GLU A 202 -16.22 -6.77 1.19
C GLU A 202 -15.85 -5.37 0.65
N PRO A 203 -14.60 -5.17 0.21
CA PRO A 203 -14.17 -3.92 -0.42
C PRO A 203 -14.91 -3.69 -1.76
N VAL A 204 -15.10 -2.42 -2.13
CA VAL A 204 -15.57 -2.03 -3.48
C VAL A 204 -14.41 -1.84 -4.47
N ALA A 205 -13.17 -1.71 -3.98
CA ALA A 205 -11.94 -1.71 -4.77
C ALA A 205 -10.73 -2.07 -3.90
N ALA A 206 -9.74 -2.75 -4.49
CA ALA A 206 -8.47 -3.08 -3.84
C ALA A 206 -7.27 -2.74 -4.74
N ALA A 207 -6.22 -2.16 -4.16
CA ALA A 207 -5.03 -1.69 -4.85
C ALA A 207 -3.76 -1.98 -4.02
N SER A 208 -2.58 -1.80 -4.62
CA SER A 208 -1.30 -2.11 -3.96
C SER A 208 -1.06 -1.35 -2.66
N LEU A 209 -1.63 -0.16 -2.48
CA LEU A 209 -1.47 0.66 -1.27
C LEU A 209 -2.59 0.51 -0.23
N GLY A 210 -3.71 -0.15 -0.56
CA GLY A 210 -4.88 -0.18 0.33
C GLY A 210 -6.16 -0.69 -0.33
N GLN A 211 -7.26 -0.61 0.41
CA GLN A 211 -8.60 -1.02 -0.01
C GLN A 211 -9.59 0.13 0.17
N VAL A 212 -10.74 0.04 -0.48
CA VAL A 212 -11.85 0.99 -0.32
C VAL A 212 -13.12 0.23 -0.02
N TYR A 213 -13.83 0.63 1.03
CA TYR A 213 -15.16 0.11 1.40
C TYR A 213 -16.22 1.18 1.16
N GLN A 214 -17.45 0.77 0.87
CA GLN A 214 -18.59 1.69 0.89
C GLN A 214 -19.22 1.65 2.28
N ALA A 215 -19.42 2.81 2.90
CA ALA A 215 -20.08 2.90 4.19
C ALA A 215 -21.07 4.08 4.25
N ARG A 216 -21.79 4.16 5.35
CA ARG A 216 -22.70 5.25 5.70
C ARG A 216 -22.43 5.71 7.11
N LEU A 217 -22.11 6.99 7.28
CA LEU A 217 -21.87 7.57 8.61
C LEU A 217 -23.14 7.51 9.47
N ARG A 218 -23.00 7.09 10.73
CA ARG A 218 -24.13 7.08 11.68
C ARG A 218 -24.56 8.49 12.10
N SER A 219 -23.62 9.43 12.16
CA SER A 219 -23.85 10.81 12.64
C SER A 219 -24.78 11.64 11.76
N ASN A 220 -24.80 11.41 10.44
CA ASN A 220 -25.55 12.22 9.48
C ASN A 220 -26.19 11.42 8.32
N GLY A 221 -26.06 10.08 8.28
CA GLY A 221 -26.62 9.21 7.25
C GLY A 221 -25.95 9.29 5.87
N GLN A 222 -24.83 10.02 5.75
CA GLN A 222 -24.14 10.30 4.49
C GLN A 222 -23.41 9.05 3.95
N LYS A 223 -23.59 8.77 2.65
CA LYS A 223 -22.82 7.72 1.95
C LYS A 223 -21.40 8.17 1.67
N VAL A 224 -20.47 7.23 1.83
CA VAL A 224 -19.09 7.51 2.21
C VAL A 224 -18.18 6.39 1.69
N ALA A 225 -16.98 6.72 1.23
CA ALA A 225 -15.98 5.75 0.74
C ALA A 225 -14.80 5.70 1.70
N VAL A 226 -14.69 4.62 2.48
CA VAL A 226 -13.67 4.44 3.52
C VAL A 226 -12.44 3.80 2.89
N LYS A 227 -11.36 4.58 2.72
CA LYS A 227 -10.06 4.06 2.28
C LYS A 227 -9.30 3.51 3.49
N VAL A 228 -8.82 2.27 3.41
CA VAL A 228 -7.97 1.67 4.44
C VAL A 228 -6.60 1.41 3.86
N GLN A 229 -5.56 1.97 4.46
CA GLN A 229 -4.19 1.73 4.03
C GLN A 229 -3.80 0.26 4.29
N ARG A 230 -3.01 -0.32 3.38
CA ARG A 230 -2.52 -1.69 3.53
C ARG A 230 -1.55 -1.76 4.73
N PRO A 231 -1.78 -2.65 5.72
CA PRO A 231 -0.93 -2.77 6.90
C PRO A 231 0.55 -2.93 6.55
N GLY A 232 1.42 -2.19 7.24
CA GLY A 232 2.87 -2.26 7.08
C GLY A 232 3.42 -1.82 5.71
N VAL A 233 2.58 -1.28 4.81
CA VAL A 233 3.03 -0.85 3.47
C VAL A 233 4.12 0.23 3.54
N GLN A 234 4.03 1.13 4.51
CA GLN A 234 4.98 2.21 4.75
C GLN A 234 6.34 1.68 5.21
N ALA A 235 6.34 0.68 6.10
CA ALA A 235 7.56 -0.03 6.52
C ALA A 235 8.22 -0.75 5.33
N ALA A 236 7.43 -1.52 4.57
CA ALA A 236 7.93 -2.28 3.43
C ALA A 236 8.51 -1.38 2.33
N ILE A 237 7.79 -0.33 1.92
CA ILE A 237 8.24 0.65 0.92
C ILE A 237 9.53 1.35 1.39
N SER A 238 9.60 1.76 2.65
CA SER A 238 10.80 2.41 3.21
C SER A 238 12.03 1.51 3.15
N LEU A 239 11.88 0.24 3.54
CA LEU A 239 12.95 -0.75 3.46
C LEU A 239 13.36 -1.05 2.01
N ASP A 240 12.40 -1.19 1.11
CA ASP A 240 12.65 -1.44 -0.31
C ASP A 240 13.41 -0.27 -0.95
N ILE A 241 13.05 0.99 -0.63
CA ILE A 241 13.78 2.17 -1.12
C ILE A 241 15.22 2.21 -0.61
N LEU A 242 15.45 1.89 0.68
CA LEU A 242 16.81 1.80 1.22
C LEU A 242 17.67 0.79 0.44
N ILE A 243 17.10 -0.38 0.14
CA ILE A 243 17.76 -1.44 -0.64
C ILE A 243 17.97 -1.01 -2.10
N LEU A 244 16.95 -0.45 -2.76
CA LEU A 244 17.03 0.04 -4.14
C LEU A 244 18.10 1.13 -4.29
N ARG A 245 18.18 2.06 -3.33
CA ARG A 245 19.18 3.14 -3.32
C ARG A 245 20.60 2.62 -3.10
N PHE A 246 20.76 1.59 -2.27
CA PHE A 246 22.04 0.88 -2.11
C PHE A 246 22.46 0.19 -3.42
N LEU A 247 21.55 -0.57 -4.04
CA LEU A 247 21.80 -1.25 -5.31
C LEU A 247 22.12 -0.26 -6.45
N ALA A 248 21.41 0.87 -6.53
CA ALA A 248 21.68 1.94 -7.49
C ALA A 248 23.10 2.50 -7.35
N GLY A 249 23.60 2.66 -6.12
CA GLY A 249 24.99 3.05 -5.85
C GLY A 249 26.01 2.01 -6.35
N LEU A 250 25.73 0.71 -6.17
CA LEU A 250 26.57 -0.36 -6.71
C LEU A 250 26.57 -0.38 -8.24
N VAL A 251 25.40 -0.26 -8.89
CA VAL A 251 25.27 -0.22 -10.35
C VAL A 251 26.00 0.99 -10.94
N ARG A 252 25.86 2.17 -10.33
CA ARG A 252 26.60 3.38 -10.73
C ARG A 252 28.11 3.15 -10.69
N LYS A 253 28.62 2.57 -9.60
CA LYS A 253 30.06 2.28 -9.41
C LYS A 253 30.58 1.23 -10.40
N ALA A 254 29.80 0.19 -10.68
CA ALA A 254 30.18 -0.89 -11.59
C ALA A 254 30.12 -0.47 -13.07
N GLY A 255 29.03 0.17 -13.50
CA GLY A 255 28.78 0.57 -14.89
C GLY A 255 29.46 1.88 -15.31
N LYS A 256 30.12 2.60 -14.39
CA LYS A 256 30.70 3.94 -14.60
C LYS A 256 29.70 4.96 -15.16
N PHE A 257 28.42 4.83 -14.79
CA PHE A 257 27.39 5.77 -15.22
C PHE A 257 27.65 7.16 -14.61
N ASN A 258 27.63 8.19 -15.46
CA ASN A 258 27.78 9.58 -15.01
C ASN A 258 26.49 10.11 -14.35
N THR A 259 25.34 9.48 -14.63
CA THR A 259 24.04 9.75 -14.00
C THR A 259 24.04 9.33 -12.52
N ASP A 260 23.50 10.18 -11.65
CA ASP A 260 23.28 9.80 -10.26
C ASP A 260 22.02 8.92 -10.11
N LEU A 261 22.22 7.61 -10.22
CA LEU A 261 21.15 6.63 -10.05
C LEU A 261 20.53 6.64 -8.64
N GLN A 262 21.23 7.16 -7.62
CA GLN A 262 20.67 7.25 -6.26
C GLN A 262 19.70 8.43 -6.19
N ALA A 263 20.03 9.57 -6.80
CA ALA A 263 19.11 10.70 -6.92
C ALA A 263 17.82 10.34 -7.68
N VAL A 264 17.90 9.51 -8.72
CA VAL A 264 16.71 9.00 -9.45
C VAL A 264 15.82 8.14 -8.54
N VAL A 265 16.41 7.31 -7.67
CA VAL A 265 15.65 6.55 -6.65
C VAL A 265 15.04 7.49 -5.61
N ASP A 266 15.76 8.52 -5.18
CA ASP A 266 15.30 9.50 -4.17
C ASP A 266 14.12 10.35 -4.69
N GLU A 267 14.14 10.75 -5.98
CA GLU A 267 13.03 11.45 -6.65
C GLU A 267 11.78 10.55 -6.78
N TRP A 268 11.96 9.32 -7.28
CA TRP A 268 10.87 8.34 -7.38
C TRP A 268 10.27 7.99 -6.02
N ALA A 269 11.11 7.82 -5.00
CA ALA A 269 10.70 7.57 -3.62
C ALA A 269 9.87 8.73 -3.05
N SER A 270 10.29 9.98 -3.29
CA SER A 270 9.54 11.17 -2.88
C SER A 270 8.14 11.19 -3.48
N SER A 271 8.03 10.92 -4.79
CA SER A 271 6.75 10.82 -5.50
C SER A 271 5.87 9.67 -4.96
N LEU A 272 6.47 8.52 -4.64
CA LEU A 272 5.75 7.39 -4.06
C LEU A 272 5.20 7.70 -2.67
N PHE A 273 5.98 8.34 -1.79
CA PHE A 273 5.51 8.76 -0.47
C PHE A 273 4.37 9.78 -0.57
N TRP A 274 4.48 10.75 -1.48
CA TRP A 274 3.38 11.67 -1.76
C TRP A 274 2.12 10.92 -2.22
N ALA A 275 2.23 9.92 -3.10
CA ALA A 275 1.11 9.09 -3.52
C ALA A 275 0.51 8.24 -2.39
N ILE A 276 1.29 7.81 -1.40
CA ILE A 276 0.77 7.17 -0.16
C ILE A 276 -0.05 8.19 0.63
N GLN A 277 0.51 9.38 0.85
CA GLN A 277 -0.16 10.46 1.61
C GLN A 277 -1.45 10.95 0.94
N LEU A 278 -1.49 11.10 -0.39
CA LEU A 278 -2.72 11.43 -1.14
C LEU A 278 -3.81 10.36 -0.96
N ASN A 279 -3.43 9.08 -0.91
CA ASN A 279 -4.39 8.00 -0.65
C ASN A 279 -4.92 8.03 0.79
N ALA A 280 -4.14 8.56 1.73
CA ALA A 280 -4.52 8.70 3.15
C ALA A 280 -5.19 10.06 3.49
N GLY A 281 -5.03 11.10 2.68
CA GLY A 281 -5.39 12.49 3.04
C GLY A 281 -6.29 13.20 2.05
N ASP A 282 -5.78 13.52 0.87
CA ASP A 282 -6.30 14.64 0.06
C ASP A 282 -6.64 14.21 -1.38
N GLY A 283 -7.90 13.84 -1.59
CA GLY A 283 -8.55 13.88 -2.90
C GLY A 283 -9.45 15.10 -2.99
N LEU A 284 -8.89 16.24 -3.44
CA LEU A 284 -9.60 17.49 -3.73
C LEU A 284 -10.55 17.37 -4.94
#